data_AF-A0A3M6VVV8-F1
#
_entry.id   AF-A0A3M6VVV8-F1
#
_cell.length_a   1.000
_cell.length_b   1.000
_cell.length_c   1.000
_cell.angle_alpha   90.00
_cell.angle_beta   90.00
_cell.angle_gamma   90.00
#
_symmetry.space_group_name_H-M   'P 1'
#
loop_
_entity.id
_entity.type
_entity.pdbx_description
1 polymer ?
#
loop_
_entity_poly.entity_id
_entity_poly.type
_entity_poly.pdbx_seq_one_letter_code
_entity_poly.pdbx_strand_id
1 'polypeptide(L)'
;GERALTFSIGVIITAGTVLYCLYTAPGLALLPLTLIKSAPKVSAPQLHASASSELAQNRERQRQLERRNEGREGGLDSRDRRELEQLVREERTLVRRERLASEREGEGHNIFYRAYLTLCAIFRPLKLVFGLLLLVISLVVFASMLITCIDKLKNSVCGRHCGYLLGHTQIFNPINWLFTFTSRVFPIDYVLFLLLTLLFFTSSVIGIASIGIRFLWVTLFKIRSGKTSPNALLMATVMLTLMTLALNYALSMIVAPQYATFGPQTFCDRPSGRPDAQPDCSNHHKAVRPCSERSDNPLANLVCTPSVASTFLNRITVNFPFLGVIDFWAQFAFLGIFV
;
A
#
# COMPACT_ATOMS: atom_id res chain seq x y z
N GLY A 1 36.66 11.46 -0.97
CA GLY A 1 35.54 11.18 -0.05
C GLY A 1 34.19 11.21 -0.74
N GLU A 2 33.78 12.37 -1.25
CA GLU A 2 32.42 12.64 -1.74
C GLU A 2 31.92 11.72 -2.88
N ARG A 3 32.77 11.43 -3.88
CA ARG A 3 32.42 10.49 -4.97
C ARG A 3 32.21 9.06 -4.47
N ALA A 4 33.00 8.61 -3.50
CA ALA A 4 32.85 7.27 -2.91
C ALA A 4 31.57 7.18 -2.07
N LEU A 5 31.25 8.23 -1.31
CA LEU A 5 30.02 8.29 -0.53
C LEU A 5 28.77 8.26 -1.42
N THR A 6 28.74 9.09 -2.47
CA THR A 6 27.62 9.11 -3.44
C THR A 6 27.48 7.79 -4.18
N PHE A 7 28.59 7.12 -4.52
CA PHE A 7 28.56 5.77 -5.09
C PHE A 7 27.95 4.76 -4.12
N SER A 8 28.46 4.68 -2.87
CA SER A 8 27.97 3.71 -1.88
C SER A 8 26.48 3.90 -1.59
N ILE A 9 26.02 5.15 -1.42
CA ILE A 9 24.59 5.41 -1.19
C ILE A 9 23.77 5.08 -2.44
N GLY A 10 24.26 5.39 -3.64
CA GLY A 10 23.62 4.98 -4.89
C GLY A 10 23.43 3.47 -4.96
N VAL A 11 24.45 2.68 -4.62
CA VAL A 11 24.35 1.21 -4.59
C VAL A 11 23.31 0.74 -3.56
N ILE A 12 23.30 1.33 -2.36
CA ILE A 12 22.32 0.98 -1.33
C ILE A 12 20.89 1.34 -1.76
N ILE A 13 20.70 2.49 -2.44
CA ILE A 13 19.40 2.88 -3.04
C ILE A 13 18.99 1.83 -4.06
N THR A 14 19.84 1.48 -5.04
CA THR A 14 19.49 0.48 -6.06
C THR A 14 19.11 -0.88 -5.47
N ALA A 15 19.84 -1.34 -4.45
CA ALA A 15 19.51 -2.57 -3.72
C ALA A 15 18.14 -2.45 -3.01
N GLY A 16 17.89 -1.30 -2.38
CA GLY A 16 16.58 -0.96 -1.81
C GLY A 16 15.47 -0.92 -2.85
N THR A 17 15.72 -0.40 -4.06
CA THR A 17 14.74 -0.28 -5.15
C THR A 17 14.29 -1.67 -5.62
N VAL A 18 15.20 -2.64 -5.68
CA VAL A 18 14.85 -4.04 -5.99
C VAL A 18 13.91 -4.60 -4.92
N LEU A 19 14.23 -4.42 -3.63
CA LEU A 19 13.36 -4.87 -2.53
C LEU A 19 12.00 -4.15 -2.55
N TYR A 20 12.00 -2.84 -2.82
CA TYR A 20 10.81 -2.02 -2.96
C TYR A 20 9.88 -2.55 -4.05
N CYS A 21 10.42 -2.95 -5.20
CA CYS A 21 9.63 -3.57 -6.27
C CYS A 21 9.01 -4.90 -5.83
N LEU A 22 9.79 -5.75 -5.15
CA LEU A 22 9.36 -7.10 -4.78
C LEU A 22 8.37 -7.14 -3.61
N TYR A 23 8.46 -6.19 -2.66
CA TYR A 23 7.65 -6.20 -1.44
C TYR A 23 6.65 -5.05 -1.38
N THR A 24 7.05 -3.83 -1.73
CA THR A 24 6.17 -2.66 -1.61
C THR A 24 5.10 -2.64 -2.71
N ALA A 25 5.41 -3.04 -3.95
CA ALA A 25 4.41 -3.10 -5.03
C ALA A 25 3.24 -4.06 -4.72
N PRO A 26 3.48 -5.35 -4.39
CA PRO A 26 2.39 -6.24 -4.01
C PRO A 26 1.76 -5.83 -2.68
N GLY A 27 2.56 -5.28 -1.75
CA GLY A 27 2.04 -4.75 -0.49
C GLY A 27 1.02 -3.63 -0.68
N LEU A 28 1.27 -2.72 -1.63
CA LEU A 28 0.38 -1.59 -1.95
C LEU A 28 -0.92 -2.08 -2.59
N ALA A 29 -0.86 -3.11 -3.44
CA ALA A 29 -2.04 -3.75 -4.00
C ALA A 29 -2.85 -4.54 -2.94
N LEU A 30 -2.16 -5.23 -2.02
CA LEU A 30 -2.79 -6.07 -1.00
C LEU A 30 -3.39 -5.27 0.15
N LEU A 31 -2.80 -4.13 0.53
CA LEU A 31 -3.25 -3.31 1.67
C LEU A 31 -4.77 -3.02 1.66
N PRO A 32 -5.36 -2.43 0.60
CA PRO A 32 -6.81 -2.19 0.57
C PRO A 32 -7.61 -3.50 0.59
N LEU A 33 -7.13 -4.55 -0.09
CA LEU A 33 -7.79 -5.85 -0.14
C LEU A 33 -7.82 -6.54 1.22
N THR A 34 -6.76 -6.43 2.01
CA THR A 34 -6.73 -6.98 3.37
C THR A 34 -7.73 -6.27 4.27
N LEU A 35 -7.88 -4.94 4.18
CA LEU A 35 -8.86 -4.19 4.96
C LEU A 35 -10.30 -4.57 4.58
N ILE A 36 -10.56 -4.76 3.28
CA ILE A 36 -11.88 -5.19 2.78
C ILE A 36 -12.19 -6.64 3.18
N LYS A 37 -11.22 -7.56 3.05
CA LYS A 37 -11.41 -9.00 3.31
C LYS A 37 -11.42 -9.37 4.79
N SER A 38 -10.77 -8.57 5.64
CA SER A 38 -10.78 -8.75 7.10
C SER A 38 -12.15 -8.48 7.72
N ALA A 39 -13.10 -7.93 6.96
CA ALA A 39 -14.48 -7.88 7.38
C ALA A 39 -15.06 -9.32 7.40
N PRO A 40 -15.47 -9.87 8.55
CA PRO A 40 -16.16 -11.16 8.57
C PRO A 40 -17.38 -11.05 7.65
N LYS A 41 -17.58 -12.05 6.78
CA LYS A 41 -18.69 -12.02 5.82
C LYS A 41 -20.00 -11.84 6.59
N VAL A 42 -20.91 -11.03 6.04
CA VAL A 42 -22.30 -10.81 6.54
C VAL A 42 -23.03 -12.13 6.78
N SER A 43 -22.54 -13.22 6.21
CA SER A 43 -23.06 -14.57 6.37
C SER A 43 -22.69 -15.28 7.68
N ALA A 44 -21.84 -14.78 8.58
CA ALA A 44 -21.54 -15.50 9.82
C ALA A 44 -22.77 -15.69 10.75
N PRO A 45 -23.60 -14.65 11.01
CA PRO A 45 -24.82 -14.80 11.80
C PRO A 45 -25.91 -15.59 11.06
N GLN A 46 -26.03 -15.40 9.75
CA GLN A 46 -26.95 -16.18 8.91
C GLN A 46 -26.56 -17.66 8.85
N LEU A 47 -25.25 -17.95 8.85
CA LEU A 47 -24.71 -19.29 8.87
C LEU A 47 -25.01 -19.99 10.20
N HIS A 48 -24.85 -19.27 11.33
CA HIS A 48 -25.22 -19.80 12.64
C HIS A 48 -26.73 -20.09 12.72
N ALA A 49 -27.58 -19.15 12.31
CA ALA A 49 -29.04 -19.32 12.27
C ALA A 49 -29.51 -20.44 11.32
N SER A 50 -28.86 -20.59 10.16
CA SER A 50 -29.15 -21.70 9.24
C SER A 50 -28.70 -23.05 9.80
N ALA A 51 -27.53 -23.12 10.45
CA ALA A 51 -27.02 -24.37 11.00
C ALA A 51 -27.83 -24.84 12.22
N SER A 52 -28.27 -23.92 13.10
CA SER A 52 -29.10 -24.26 14.26
C SER A 52 -30.52 -24.69 13.86
N SER A 53 -31.12 -24.05 12.85
CA SER A 53 -32.42 -24.47 12.31
C SER A 53 -32.36 -25.81 11.58
N GLU A 54 -31.32 -26.05 10.76
CA GLU A 54 -31.07 -27.35 10.10
C GLU A 54 -30.87 -28.47 11.15
N LEU A 55 -30.10 -28.20 12.21
CA LEU A 55 -29.87 -29.17 13.29
C LEU A 55 -31.17 -29.49 14.05
N ALA A 56 -31.98 -28.49 14.35
CA ALA A 56 -33.27 -28.67 15.01
C ALA A 56 -34.22 -29.53 14.16
N GLN A 57 -34.30 -29.28 12.85
CA GLN A 57 -35.09 -30.09 11.92
C GLN A 57 -34.60 -31.53 11.84
N ASN A 58 -33.27 -31.74 11.81
CA ASN A 58 -32.69 -33.08 11.77
C ASN A 58 -33.05 -33.88 13.04
N ARG A 59 -32.91 -33.27 14.22
CA ARG A 59 -33.29 -33.89 15.51
C ARG A 59 -34.78 -34.18 15.61
N GLU A 60 -35.63 -33.31 15.08
CA GLU A 60 -37.07 -33.54 15.07
C GLU A 60 -37.45 -34.71 14.16
N ARG A 61 -36.79 -34.86 13.00
CA ARG A 61 -36.96 -36.03 12.11
C ARG A 61 -36.49 -37.32 12.76
N GLN A 62 -35.35 -37.30 13.47
CA GLN A 62 -34.89 -38.46 14.25
C GLN A 62 -35.95 -38.88 15.27
N ARG A 63 -36.51 -37.93 16.04
CA ARG A 63 -37.59 -38.21 17.02
C ARG A 63 -38.86 -38.75 16.37
N GLN A 64 -39.25 -38.23 15.20
CA GLN A 64 -40.42 -38.72 14.47
C GLN A 64 -40.24 -40.17 14.01
N LEU A 65 -39.05 -40.52 13.49
CA LEU A 65 -38.71 -41.88 13.09
C LEU A 65 -38.64 -42.85 14.27
N GLU A 66 -38.13 -42.40 15.41
CA GLU A 66 -38.09 -43.17 16.65
C GLU A 66 -39.51 -43.40 17.19
N ARG A 67 -40.33 -42.35 17.34
CA ARG A 67 -41.72 -42.46 17.82
C ARG A 67 -42.61 -43.30 16.91
N ARG A 68 -42.45 -43.20 15.59
CA ARG A 68 -43.22 -44.02 14.63
C ARG A 68 -42.94 -45.52 14.80
N ASN A 69 -41.78 -45.86 15.35
CA ASN A 69 -41.34 -47.24 15.54
C ASN A 69 -41.38 -47.69 17.02
N GLU A 70 -41.79 -46.83 17.96
CA GLU A 70 -42.07 -47.22 19.35
C GLU A 70 -43.26 -48.18 19.39
N GLY A 71 -43.04 -49.44 19.82
CA GLY A 71 -44.08 -50.46 19.95
C GLY A 71 -44.12 -51.51 18.84
N ARG A 72 -43.17 -51.50 17.89
CA ARG A 72 -43.08 -52.53 16.83
C ARG A 72 -42.20 -53.71 17.28
N GLU A 73 -42.77 -54.92 17.33
CA GLU A 73 -42.08 -56.14 17.83
C GLU A 73 -40.84 -56.59 17.02
N GLY A 74 -40.56 -55.97 15.87
CA GLY A 74 -39.40 -56.27 15.01
C GLY A 74 -38.30 -55.20 14.94
N GLY A 75 -38.42 -54.10 15.71
CA GLY A 75 -37.49 -52.97 15.62
C GLY A 75 -37.64 -52.13 14.35
N LEU A 76 -36.62 -51.32 14.00
CA LEU A 76 -36.64 -50.45 12.83
C LEU A 76 -36.61 -51.25 11.52
N ASP A 77 -37.45 -50.86 10.55
CA ASP A 77 -37.35 -51.35 9.18
C ASP A 77 -35.99 -51.04 8.57
N SER A 78 -35.53 -51.89 7.64
CA SER A 78 -34.23 -51.74 6.98
C SER A 78 -34.06 -50.40 6.26
N ARG A 79 -35.16 -49.81 5.76
CA ARG A 79 -35.18 -48.47 5.15
C ARG A 79 -35.07 -47.37 6.20
N ASP A 80 -35.90 -47.42 7.24
CA ASP A 80 -35.90 -46.46 8.34
C ASP A 80 -34.55 -46.45 9.08
N ARG A 81 -33.91 -47.62 9.21
CA ARG A 81 -32.57 -47.73 9.81
C ARG A 81 -31.50 -47.01 8.99
N ARG A 82 -31.55 -47.11 7.66
CA ARG A 82 -30.61 -46.38 6.77
C ARG A 82 -30.86 -44.88 6.81
N GLU A 83 -32.11 -44.46 6.89
CA GLU A 83 -32.48 -43.04 7.01
C GLU A 83 -32.00 -42.46 8.35
N LEU A 84 -32.20 -43.18 9.46
CA LEU A 84 -31.71 -42.79 10.78
C LEU A 84 -30.18 -42.69 10.80
N GLU A 85 -29.47 -43.67 10.24
CA GLU A 85 -28.00 -43.64 10.13
C GLU A 85 -27.51 -42.42 9.31
N GLN A 86 -28.25 -42.03 8.27
CA GLN A 86 -27.95 -40.84 7.47
C GLN A 86 -28.16 -39.55 8.26
N LEU A 87 -29.29 -39.42 8.97
CA LEU A 87 -29.59 -38.27 9.81
C LEU A 87 -28.56 -38.10 10.94
N VAL A 88 -28.14 -39.18 11.59
CA VAL A 88 -27.11 -39.14 12.64
C VAL A 88 -25.74 -38.69 12.10
N ARG A 89 -25.38 -39.07 10.87
CA ARG A 89 -24.14 -38.58 10.23
C ARG A 89 -24.24 -37.08 9.93
N GLU A 90 -25.40 -36.64 9.42
CA GLU A 90 -25.65 -35.24 9.14
C GLU A 90 -25.62 -34.39 10.42
N GLU A 91 -26.22 -34.87 11.52
CA GLU A 91 -26.17 -34.20 12.83
C GLU A 91 -24.72 -33.94 13.28
N ARG A 92 -23.83 -34.93 13.16
CA ARG A 92 -22.40 -34.75 13.53
C ARG A 92 -21.74 -33.64 12.72
N THR A 93 -22.09 -33.51 11.44
CA THR A 93 -21.56 -32.44 10.58
C THR A 93 -22.14 -31.08 10.94
N LEU A 94 -23.45 -31.01 11.25
CA LEU A 94 -24.15 -29.79 11.63
C LEU A 94 -23.68 -29.28 13.00
N VAL A 95 -23.50 -30.15 14.00
CA VAL A 95 -22.94 -29.80 15.32
C VAL A 95 -21.52 -29.24 15.19
N ARG A 96 -20.69 -29.81 14.31
CA ARG A 96 -19.35 -29.27 14.06
C ARG A 96 -19.40 -27.88 13.42
N ARG A 97 -20.35 -27.66 12.51
CA ARG A 97 -20.57 -26.36 11.85
C ARG A 97 -21.08 -25.30 12.81
N GLU A 98 -21.99 -25.67 13.71
CA GLU A 98 -22.52 -24.82 14.78
C GLU A 98 -21.42 -24.42 15.77
N ARG A 99 -20.62 -25.37 16.28
CA ARG A 99 -19.48 -25.07 17.18
C ARG A 99 -18.48 -24.08 16.56
N LEU A 100 -18.14 -24.27 15.29
CA LEU A 100 -17.24 -23.35 14.57
C LEU A 100 -17.87 -21.96 14.36
N ALA A 101 -19.20 -21.86 14.34
CA ALA A 101 -19.91 -20.59 14.24
C ALA A 101 -20.04 -19.90 15.60
N SER A 102 -20.33 -20.63 16.69
CA SER A 102 -20.40 -20.08 18.05
C SER A 102 -19.02 -19.65 18.59
N GLU A 103 -17.95 -20.37 18.27
CA GLU A 103 -16.57 -19.95 18.56
C GLU A 103 -16.22 -18.61 17.88
N ARG A 104 -16.78 -18.34 16.69
CA ARG A 104 -16.59 -17.06 15.97
C ARG A 104 -17.47 -15.94 16.53
N GLU A 105 -18.64 -16.27 17.08
CA GLU A 105 -19.52 -15.32 17.76
C GLU A 105 -19.03 -14.97 19.19
N GLY A 106 -18.04 -15.69 19.71
CA GLY A 106 -17.41 -15.37 21.00
C GLY A 106 -18.15 -15.90 22.21
N GLU A 107 -18.95 -16.95 22.04
CA GLU A 107 -19.67 -17.60 23.12
C GLU A 107 -18.65 -18.24 24.09
N GLY A 108 -18.59 -17.75 25.33
CA GLY A 108 -17.63 -18.20 26.37
C GLY A 108 -16.46 -17.25 26.68
N HIS A 109 -16.37 -16.09 26.03
CA HIS A 109 -15.33 -15.08 26.33
C HIS A 109 -15.82 -13.94 27.26
N ASN A 110 -14.89 -13.36 28.02
CA ASN A 110 -15.13 -12.26 28.98
C ASN A 110 -15.93 -11.09 28.38
N ILE A 111 -16.64 -10.35 29.24
CA ILE A 111 -17.44 -9.14 28.88
C ILE A 111 -16.64 -8.16 28.00
N PHE A 112 -15.34 -8.01 28.25
CA PHE A 112 -14.41 -7.21 27.46
C PHE A 112 -14.29 -7.65 25.99
N TYR A 113 -14.32 -8.96 25.71
CA TYR A 113 -14.29 -9.50 24.36
C TYR A 113 -15.59 -9.23 23.61
N ARG A 114 -16.74 -9.34 24.30
CA ARG A 114 -18.05 -8.95 23.72
C ARG A 114 -18.10 -7.44 23.41
N ALA A 115 -17.60 -6.59 24.30
CA ALA A 115 -17.49 -5.15 24.05
C ALA A 115 -16.57 -4.84 22.85
N TYR A 116 -15.45 -5.54 22.71
CA TYR A 116 -14.54 -5.45 21.57
C TYR A 116 -15.20 -5.86 20.25
N LEU A 117 -16.00 -6.94 20.25
CA LEU A 117 -16.77 -7.37 19.08
C LEU A 117 -17.82 -6.34 18.66
N THR A 118 -18.56 -5.75 19.62
CA THR A 118 -19.55 -4.71 19.35
C THR A 118 -18.89 -3.45 18.76
N LEU A 119 -17.75 -3.01 19.31
CA LEU A 119 -16.96 -1.92 18.74
C LEU A 119 -16.47 -2.26 17.32
N CYS A 120 -15.98 -3.48 17.09
CA CYS A 120 -15.58 -3.92 15.75
C CYS A 120 -16.73 -3.93 14.75
N ALA A 121 -17.96 -4.25 15.19
CA ALA A 121 -19.15 -4.22 14.36
C ALA A 121 -19.55 -2.79 13.98
N ILE A 122 -19.44 -1.82 14.90
CA ILE A 122 -19.72 -0.39 14.63
C ILE A 122 -18.69 0.20 13.66
N PHE A 123 -17.41 -0.12 13.82
CA PHE A 123 -16.34 0.36 12.93
C PHE A 123 -16.27 -0.39 11.58
N ARG A 124 -17.16 -1.35 11.33
CA ARG A 124 -17.18 -2.16 10.10
C ARG A 124 -17.44 -1.36 8.82
N PRO A 125 -18.50 -0.55 8.70
CA PRO A 125 -18.70 0.28 7.50
C PRO A 125 -17.55 1.26 7.31
N LEU A 126 -17.01 1.82 8.40
CA LEU A 126 -15.87 2.73 8.33
C LEU A 126 -14.60 2.04 7.79
N LYS A 127 -14.31 0.81 8.22
CA LYS A 127 -13.18 0.02 7.70
C LYS A 127 -13.32 -0.29 6.21
N LEU A 128 -14.54 -0.59 5.73
CA LEU A 128 -14.80 -0.84 4.32
C LEU A 128 -14.63 0.44 3.48
N VAL A 129 -15.22 1.56 3.92
CA VAL A 129 -15.05 2.86 3.27
C VAL A 129 -13.59 3.27 3.24
N PHE A 130 -12.86 3.07 4.34
CA PHE A 130 -11.43 3.34 4.41
C PHE A 130 -10.61 2.45 3.47
N GLY A 131 -10.92 1.15 3.38
CA GLY A 131 -10.29 0.24 2.42
C GLY A 131 -10.56 0.64 0.96
N LEU A 132 -11.78 1.05 0.65
CA LEU A 132 -12.14 1.56 -0.68
C LEU A 132 -11.44 2.89 -1.00
N LEU A 133 -11.38 3.82 -0.04
CA LEU A 133 -10.64 5.07 -0.16
C LEU A 133 -9.16 4.80 -0.47
N LEU A 134 -8.53 3.89 0.29
CA LEU A 134 -7.13 3.50 0.07
C LEU A 134 -6.90 2.85 -1.29
N LEU A 135 -7.87 2.09 -1.81
CA LEU A 135 -7.82 1.55 -3.16
C LEU A 135 -7.78 2.69 -4.19
N VAL A 136 -8.69 3.67 -4.08
CA VAL A 136 -8.72 4.84 -4.97
C VAL A 136 -7.42 5.63 -4.88
N ILE A 137 -6.92 5.90 -3.67
CA ILE A 137 -5.63 6.59 -3.46
C ILE A 137 -4.49 5.81 -4.13
N SER A 138 -4.44 4.48 -3.97
CA SER A 138 -3.40 3.64 -4.57
C SER A 138 -3.46 3.69 -6.11
N LEU A 139 -4.65 3.73 -6.71
CA LEU A 139 -4.82 3.92 -8.15
C LEU A 139 -4.37 5.31 -8.63
N VAL A 140 -4.63 6.37 -7.84
CA VAL A 140 -4.15 7.73 -8.15
C VAL A 140 -2.62 7.79 -8.07
N VAL A 141 -2.01 7.13 -7.09
CA VAL A 141 -0.54 6.98 -6.99
C VAL A 141 0.01 6.23 -8.19
N PHE A 142 -0.60 5.12 -8.56
CA PHE A 142 -0.22 4.34 -9.74
C PHE A 142 -0.27 5.20 -11.02
N ALA A 143 -1.39 5.89 -11.26
CA ALA A 143 -1.54 6.75 -12.43
C ALA A 143 -0.52 7.91 -12.43
N SER A 144 -0.30 8.54 -11.27
CA SER A 144 0.71 9.59 -11.09
C SER A 144 2.12 9.10 -11.44
N MET A 145 2.54 7.96 -10.89
CA MET A 145 3.85 7.38 -11.15
C MET A 145 4.01 7.01 -12.63
N LEU A 146 2.98 6.42 -13.25
CA LEU A 146 2.99 6.06 -14.67
C LEU A 146 3.12 7.30 -15.57
N ILE A 147 2.39 8.38 -15.27
CA ILE A 147 2.50 9.66 -15.98
C ILE A 147 3.92 10.21 -15.85
N THR A 148 4.50 10.26 -14.64
CA THR A 148 5.89 10.73 -14.47
C THR A 148 6.90 9.87 -15.23
N CYS A 149 6.73 8.53 -15.22
CA CYS A 149 7.63 7.64 -15.94
C CYS A 149 7.57 7.87 -17.46
N ILE A 150 6.36 8.09 -18.02
CA ILE A 150 6.18 8.45 -19.43
C ILE A 150 6.79 9.82 -19.74
N ASP A 151 6.60 10.80 -18.85
CA ASP A 151 7.17 12.14 -19.00
C ASP A 151 8.70 12.08 -19.05
N LYS A 152 9.32 11.40 -18.09
CA LYS A 152 10.77 11.16 -18.06
C LYS A 152 11.27 10.40 -19.29
N LEU A 153 10.51 9.44 -19.80
CA LEU A 153 10.91 8.66 -20.97
C LEU A 153 10.96 9.52 -22.25
N LYS A 154 10.00 10.45 -22.41
CA LYS A 154 9.88 11.28 -23.62
C LYS A 154 10.67 12.59 -23.55
N ASN A 155 10.68 13.23 -22.39
CA ASN A 155 11.14 14.61 -22.21
C ASN A 155 12.41 14.73 -21.36
N SER A 156 13.08 13.62 -21.02
CA SER A 156 14.41 13.69 -20.39
C SER A 156 15.44 14.26 -21.37
N VAL A 157 16.23 15.22 -20.89
CA VAL A 157 17.18 15.97 -21.72
C VAL A 157 18.36 15.10 -22.17
N CYS A 158 18.80 14.20 -21.30
CA CYS A 158 20.02 13.40 -21.46
C CYS A 158 19.76 11.88 -21.47
N GLY A 159 18.49 11.46 -21.38
CA GLY A 159 18.07 10.06 -21.46
C GLY A 159 18.93 9.12 -20.60
N ARG A 160 19.52 8.10 -21.23
CA ARG A 160 20.35 7.09 -20.55
C ARG A 160 21.65 7.67 -19.96
N HIS A 161 22.19 8.77 -20.49
CA HIS A 161 23.48 9.32 -20.05
C HIS A 161 23.43 10.01 -18.68
N CYS A 162 22.23 10.30 -18.16
CA CYS A 162 22.04 10.94 -16.86
C CYS A 162 20.97 10.23 -15.99
N GLY A 163 20.62 8.99 -16.33
CA GLY A 163 19.59 8.26 -15.59
C GLY A 163 18.18 8.85 -15.71
N TYR A 164 17.81 9.41 -16.87
CA TYR A 164 16.49 9.98 -17.16
C TYR A 164 16.11 11.15 -16.22
N LEU A 165 17.07 12.01 -15.90
CA LEU A 165 16.82 13.25 -15.18
C LEU A 165 15.92 14.19 -15.99
N LEU A 166 14.88 14.73 -15.34
CA LEU A 166 13.91 15.63 -15.95
C LEU A 166 14.16 17.06 -15.48
N GLY A 167 14.35 17.98 -16.42
CA GLY A 167 14.60 19.39 -16.09
C GLY A 167 13.35 20.13 -15.60
N HIS A 168 12.19 19.80 -16.12
CA HIS A 168 10.90 20.35 -15.68
C HIS A 168 9.76 19.42 -16.10
N THR A 169 8.69 19.37 -15.30
CA THR A 169 7.53 18.52 -15.60
C THR A 169 6.72 19.08 -16.76
N GLN A 170 6.62 18.31 -17.84
CA GLN A 170 5.86 18.70 -19.05
C GLN A 170 4.44 18.12 -19.03
N ILE A 171 4.27 16.95 -18.40
CA ILE A 171 2.97 16.27 -18.31
C ILE A 171 2.36 16.50 -16.92
N PHE A 172 1.04 16.69 -16.87
CA PHE A 172 0.30 16.86 -15.64
C PHE A 172 0.36 15.61 -14.75
N ASN A 173 0.95 15.75 -13.56
CA ASN A 173 0.94 14.72 -12.51
C ASN A 173 -0.06 15.14 -11.40
N PRO A 174 -1.09 14.31 -11.10
CA PRO A 174 -2.16 14.67 -10.18
C PRO A 174 -1.71 14.80 -8.72
N ILE A 175 -0.80 13.92 -8.25
CA ILE A 175 -0.29 13.97 -6.88
C ILE A 175 0.61 15.18 -6.69
N ASN A 176 1.48 15.43 -7.66
CA ASN A 176 2.35 16.59 -7.64
C ASN A 176 1.53 17.89 -7.62
N TRP A 177 0.49 17.99 -8.45
CA TRP A 177 -0.44 19.10 -8.43
C TRP A 177 -1.15 19.25 -7.08
N LEU A 178 -1.66 18.15 -6.52
CA LEU A 178 -2.33 18.15 -5.21
C LEU A 178 -1.41 18.73 -4.12
N PHE A 179 -0.15 18.30 -4.05
CA PHE A 179 0.80 18.81 -3.07
C PHE A 179 1.13 20.29 -3.26
N THR A 180 1.44 20.72 -4.49
CA THR A 180 1.70 22.14 -4.79
C THR A 180 0.49 23.06 -4.56
N PHE A 181 -0.72 22.54 -4.72
CA PHE A 181 -1.95 23.26 -4.40
C PHE A 181 -2.13 23.39 -2.89
N THR A 182 -1.95 22.28 -2.18
CA THR A 182 -2.15 22.18 -0.73
C THR A 182 -1.09 22.96 0.04
N SER A 183 0.13 23.09 -0.49
CA SER A 183 1.23 23.84 0.14
C SER A 183 0.98 25.34 0.25
N ARG A 184 -0.09 25.86 -0.35
CA ARG A 184 -0.57 27.23 -0.11
C ARG A 184 -1.17 27.41 1.28
N VAL A 185 -1.63 26.32 1.91
CA VAL A 185 -2.26 26.32 3.23
C VAL A 185 -1.45 25.42 4.16
N PHE A 186 -0.52 26.04 4.88
CA PHE A 186 0.30 25.35 5.87
C PHE A 186 -0.56 24.87 7.06
N PRO A 187 -0.40 23.64 7.60
CA PRO A 187 0.59 22.59 7.30
C PRO A 187 -0.01 21.36 6.56
N ILE A 188 -1.07 21.55 5.75
CA ILE A 188 -1.87 20.43 5.23
C ILE A 188 -1.03 19.54 4.29
N ASP A 189 -0.13 20.14 3.51
CA ASP A 189 0.75 19.43 2.59
C ASP A 189 1.71 18.47 3.31
N TYR A 190 2.23 18.85 4.46
CA TYR A 190 3.09 17.99 5.27
C TYR A 190 2.32 16.80 5.84
N VAL A 191 1.09 17.01 6.28
CA VAL A 191 0.21 15.92 6.75
C VAL A 191 -0.09 14.95 5.60
N LEU A 192 -0.42 15.45 4.42
CA LEU A 192 -0.66 14.60 3.25
C LEU A 192 0.61 13.84 2.81
N PHE A 193 1.78 14.49 2.85
CA PHE A 193 3.05 13.86 2.47
C PHE A 193 3.44 12.76 3.48
N LEU A 194 3.21 13.01 4.77
CA LEU A 194 3.36 12.02 5.83
C LEU A 194 2.41 10.82 5.61
N LEU A 195 1.14 11.07 5.32
CA LEU A 195 0.16 10.00 5.04
C LEU A 195 0.55 9.17 3.82
N LEU A 196 1.02 9.82 2.74
CA LEU A 196 1.53 9.12 1.55
C LEU A 196 2.77 8.27 1.87
N THR A 197 3.71 8.81 2.64
CA THR A 197 4.91 8.08 3.07
C THR A 197 4.54 6.88 3.96
N LEU A 198 3.59 7.07 4.88
CA LEU A 198 3.06 5.99 5.73
C LEU A 198 2.32 4.94 4.90
N LEU A 199 1.62 5.31 3.83
CA LEU A 199 0.99 4.35 2.91
C LEU A 199 2.03 3.43 2.29
N PHE A 200 3.11 3.98 1.74
CA PHE A 200 4.20 3.18 1.17
C PHE A 200 4.94 2.34 2.22
N PHE A 201 5.18 2.91 3.40
CA PHE A 201 5.84 2.19 4.49
C PHE A 201 5.00 1.02 5.00
N THR A 202 3.72 1.25 5.29
CA THR A 202 2.80 0.19 5.73
C THR A 202 2.58 -0.86 4.65
N SER A 203 2.54 -0.45 3.38
CA SER A 203 2.53 -1.38 2.24
C SER A 203 3.76 -2.28 2.23
N SER A 204 4.95 -1.73 2.49
CA SER A 204 6.20 -2.52 2.59
C SER A 204 6.14 -3.54 3.73
N VAL A 205 5.62 -3.14 4.89
CA VAL A 205 5.41 -4.03 6.05
C VAL A 205 4.42 -5.15 5.71
N ILE A 206 3.30 -4.83 5.07
CA ILE A 206 2.29 -5.83 4.65
C ILE A 206 2.85 -6.77 3.58
N GLY A 207 3.64 -6.25 2.64
CA GLY A 207 4.34 -7.03 1.63
C GLY A 207 5.28 -8.06 2.25
N ILE A 208 6.14 -7.63 3.17
CA ILE A 208 7.03 -8.52 3.91
C ILE A 208 6.24 -9.55 4.75
N ALA A 209 5.18 -9.12 5.44
CA ALA A 209 4.37 -9.99 6.28
C ALA A 209 3.60 -11.05 5.48
N SER A 210 3.14 -10.71 4.28
CA SER A 210 2.35 -11.61 3.42
C SER A 210 3.23 -12.57 2.59
N ILE A 211 4.32 -12.08 2.01
CA ILE A 211 5.20 -12.86 1.13
C ILE A 211 6.23 -13.67 1.93
N GLY A 212 6.65 -13.16 3.09
CA GLY A 212 7.78 -13.65 3.88
C GLY A 212 9.14 -13.23 3.32
N ILE A 213 10.21 -13.41 4.08
CA ILE A 213 11.57 -13.07 3.63
C ILE A 213 12.06 -14.18 2.68
N ARG A 214 12.25 -13.81 1.41
CA ARG A 214 12.75 -14.70 0.35
C ARG A 214 14.11 -14.24 -0.15
N PHE A 215 14.96 -15.21 -0.45
CA PHE A 215 16.17 -14.99 -1.24
C PHE A 215 15.99 -15.69 -2.59
N LEU A 216 15.84 -14.90 -3.65
CA LEU A 216 15.46 -15.32 -5.00
C LEU A 216 14.14 -16.11 -5.01
N TRP A 217 14.21 -17.42 -4.81
CA TRP A 217 13.10 -18.37 -4.88
C TRP A 217 12.86 -19.12 -3.57
N VAL A 218 13.81 -19.05 -2.62
CA VAL A 218 13.78 -19.82 -1.38
C VAL A 218 13.24 -18.95 -0.25
N THR A 219 12.20 -19.45 0.45
CA THR A 219 11.67 -18.79 1.65
C THR A 219 12.61 -19.07 2.83
N LEU A 220 13.37 -18.06 3.26
CA LEU A 220 14.26 -18.17 4.42
C LEU A 220 13.47 -18.09 5.73
N PHE A 221 12.60 -17.09 5.85
CA PHE A 221 11.82 -16.87 7.07
C PHE A 221 10.37 -16.51 6.76
N LYS A 222 9.43 -17.18 7.43
CA LYS A 222 8.01 -16.82 7.41
C LYS A 222 7.71 -15.95 8.62
N ILE A 223 7.12 -14.78 8.38
CA ILE A 223 6.71 -13.88 9.44
C ILE A 223 5.32 -14.29 9.91
N ARG A 224 5.22 -14.64 11.19
CA ARG A 224 3.96 -15.03 11.84
C ARG A 224 3.89 -14.35 13.20
N SER A 225 2.73 -13.78 13.51
CA SER A 225 2.49 -13.14 14.80
C SER A 225 2.81 -14.09 15.96
N GLY A 226 3.64 -13.63 16.90
CA GLY A 226 4.05 -14.38 18.10
C GLY A 226 4.98 -15.58 17.86
N LYS A 227 5.43 -15.85 16.63
CA LYS A 227 6.29 -17.01 16.29
C LYS A 227 7.46 -16.66 15.36
N THR A 228 7.83 -15.38 15.27
CA THR A 228 8.98 -14.90 14.49
C THR A 228 10.28 -15.09 15.26
N SER A 229 11.31 -15.66 14.61
CA SER A 229 12.64 -15.73 15.22
C SER A 229 13.30 -14.33 15.30
N PRO A 230 14.14 -14.06 16.31
CA PRO A 230 14.85 -12.77 16.44
C PRO A 230 15.68 -12.41 15.20
N ASN A 231 16.34 -13.40 14.59
CA ASN A 231 17.13 -13.21 13.37
C ASN A 231 16.27 -12.78 12.17
N ALA A 232 15.03 -13.30 12.07
CA ALA A 232 14.10 -12.88 11.03
C ALA A 232 13.64 -11.43 11.25
N LEU A 233 13.47 -11.01 12.51
CA LEU A 233 13.13 -9.63 12.84
C LEU A 233 14.26 -8.67 12.47
N LEU A 234 15.51 -9.01 12.76
CA LEU A 234 16.69 -8.23 12.35
C LEU A 234 16.81 -8.12 10.83
N MET A 235 16.57 -9.20 10.09
CA MET A 235 16.57 -9.13 8.63
C MET A 235 15.42 -8.28 8.08
N ALA A 236 14.22 -8.38 8.67
CA ALA A 236 13.09 -7.56 8.29
C ALA A 236 13.37 -6.07 8.50
N THR A 237 14.03 -5.68 9.60
CA THR A 237 14.39 -4.28 9.85
C THR A 237 15.42 -3.78 8.83
N VAL A 238 16.46 -4.56 8.51
CA VAL A 238 17.44 -4.19 7.47
C VAL A 238 16.77 -4.05 6.10
N MET A 239 15.86 -4.96 5.75
CA MET A 239 15.12 -4.85 4.49
C MET A 239 14.22 -3.63 4.46
N LEU A 240 13.53 -3.33 5.56
CA LEU A 240 12.70 -2.14 5.69
C LEU A 240 13.53 -0.85 5.61
N THR A 241 14.73 -0.79 6.19
CA THR A 241 15.60 0.39 6.10
C THR A 241 16.14 0.61 4.69
N LEU A 242 16.47 -0.48 3.96
CA LEU A 242 16.84 -0.40 2.55
C LEU A 242 15.67 0.09 1.69
N MET A 243 14.46 -0.44 1.93
CA MET A 243 13.27 0.01 1.22
C MET A 243 12.91 1.45 1.55
N THR A 244 13.01 1.92 2.79
CA THR A 244 12.76 3.34 3.11
C THR A 244 13.76 4.27 2.45
N LEU A 245 15.01 3.84 2.26
CA LEU A 245 15.96 4.63 1.46
C LEU A 245 15.51 4.73 -0.01
N ALA A 246 15.05 3.62 -0.60
CA ALA A 246 14.49 3.63 -1.96
C ALA A 246 13.17 4.42 -2.06
N LEU A 247 12.35 4.44 -1.00
CA LEU A 247 11.14 5.27 -0.95
C LEU A 247 11.46 6.76 -1.04
N ASN A 248 12.58 7.22 -0.48
CA ASN A 248 13.01 8.61 -0.64
C ASN A 248 13.26 8.93 -2.11
N TYR A 249 13.90 8.03 -2.87
CA TYR A 249 14.05 8.16 -4.31
C TYR A 249 12.69 8.14 -5.03
N ALA A 250 11.84 7.14 -4.78
CA ALA A 250 10.55 7.02 -5.45
C ALA A 250 9.64 8.24 -5.21
N LEU A 251 9.53 8.70 -3.97
CA LEU A 251 8.70 9.86 -3.62
C LEU A 251 9.22 11.15 -4.29
N SER A 252 10.53 11.38 -4.21
CA SER A 252 11.14 12.63 -4.69
C SER A 252 11.40 12.69 -6.18
N MET A 253 11.59 11.56 -6.86
CA MET A 253 11.92 11.54 -8.29
C MET A 253 10.76 11.09 -9.17
N ILE A 254 9.76 10.40 -8.63
CA ILE A 254 8.70 9.76 -9.42
C ILE A 254 7.31 10.22 -8.99
N VAL A 255 6.98 10.15 -7.70
CA VAL A 255 5.61 10.41 -7.23
C VAL A 255 5.27 11.90 -7.25
N ALA A 256 6.15 12.75 -6.70
CA ALA A 256 5.93 14.20 -6.61
C ALA A 256 7.22 15.00 -6.86
N PRO A 257 7.79 14.94 -8.08
CA PRO A 257 9.13 15.46 -8.35
C PRO A 257 9.28 16.96 -8.14
N GLN A 258 8.28 17.75 -8.54
CA GLN A 258 8.32 19.21 -8.40
C GLN A 258 8.20 19.62 -6.92
N TYR A 259 7.23 19.04 -6.22
CA TYR A 259 6.98 19.36 -4.82
C TYR A 259 8.16 18.94 -3.93
N ALA A 260 8.73 17.74 -4.12
CA ALA A 260 9.85 17.28 -3.31
C ALA A 260 11.16 18.03 -3.58
N THR A 261 11.31 18.61 -4.77
CA THR A 261 12.51 19.37 -5.15
C THR A 261 12.41 20.82 -4.72
N PHE A 262 11.36 21.54 -5.13
CA PHE A 262 11.24 22.99 -4.89
C PHE A 262 10.08 23.39 -3.97
N GLY A 263 9.19 22.46 -3.62
CA GLY A 263 8.03 22.76 -2.78
C GLY A 263 7.12 23.84 -3.40
N PRO A 264 6.66 24.83 -2.61
CA PRO A 264 5.82 25.93 -3.10
C PRO A 264 6.60 27.07 -3.78
N GLN A 265 7.92 26.95 -3.97
CA GLN A 265 8.75 28.05 -4.49
C GLN A 265 8.35 28.44 -5.91
N THR A 266 8.24 29.75 -6.14
CA THR A 266 7.92 30.35 -7.44
C THR A 266 8.85 31.52 -7.72
N PHE A 267 9.04 31.85 -8.99
CA PHE A 267 9.84 33.00 -9.42
C PHE A 267 9.08 33.85 -10.45
N CYS A 268 9.51 35.10 -10.60
CA CYS A 268 8.95 36.05 -11.56
C CYS A 268 9.68 35.91 -12.91
N ASP A 269 8.98 35.45 -13.93
CA ASP A 269 9.52 35.26 -15.28
C ASP A 269 9.30 36.52 -16.13
N ARG A 270 9.86 37.65 -15.69
CA ARG A 270 9.91 38.89 -16.46
C ARG A 270 11.35 39.30 -16.71
N PRO A 271 11.64 39.95 -17.85
CA PRO A 271 12.94 40.57 -18.05
C PRO A 271 13.07 41.73 -17.06
N SER A 272 14.08 41.67 -16.19
CA SER A 272 14.50 42.79 -15.35
C SER A 272 15.40 43.72 -16.16
N GLY A 273 15.31 45.03 -15.92
CA GLY A 273 16.23 46.01 -16.52
C GLY A 273 17.68 45.90 -16.00
N ARG A 274 17.94 45.02 -15.03
CA ARG A 274 19.26 44.68 -14.49
C ARG A 274 19.35 43.15 -14.29
N PRO A 275 20.43 42.48 -14.73
CA PRO A 275 20.54 41.02 -14.74
C PRO A 275 20.41 40.36 -13.35
N ASP A 276 20.78 41.06 -12.27
CA ASP A 276 20.78 40.51 -10.91
C ASP A 276 19.61 40.98 -10.02
N ALA A 277 18.71 41.83 -10.55
CA ALA A 277 17.60 42.37 -9.77
C ALA A 277 16.32 41.56 -10.01
N GLN A 278 15.69 41.08 -8.92
CA GLN A 278 14.40 40.38 -9.00
C GLN A 278 13.30 41.34 -9.51
N PRO A 279 12.63 41.03 -10.62
CA PRO A 279 11.56 41.87 -11.14
C PRO A 279 10.30 41.78 -10.27
N ASP A 280 9.59 42.89 -10.13
CA ASP A 280 8.32 42.92 -9.42
C ASP A 280 7.17 42.35 -10.28
N CYS A 281 6.61 41.25 -9.80
CA CYS A 281 5.47 40.56 -10.39
C CYS A 281 4.15 40.81 -9.66
N SER A 282 4.09 41.73 -8.68
CA SER A 282 2.89 41.96 -7.84
C SER A 282 1.62 42.25 -8.66
N ASN A 283 1.74 43.06 -9.73
CA ASN A 283 0.63 43.38 -10.64
C ASN A 283 0.49 42.41 -11.83
N HIS A 284 1.38 41.42 -11.94
CA HIS A 284 1.48 40.52 -13.10
C HIS A 284 1.51 39.06 -12.65
N HIS A 285 0.45 38.61 -11.97
CA HIS A 285 0.34 37.23 -11.45
C HIS A 285 0.55 36.13 -12.52
N LYS A 286 0.25 36.40 -13.79
CA LYS A 286 0.46 35.45 -14.90
C LYS A 286 1.94 35.20 -15.23
N ALA A 287 2.83 36.08 -14.81
CA ALA A 287 4.28 35.94 -15.00
C ALA A 287 4.96 35.18 -13.85
N VAL A 288 4.22 34.77 -12.82
CA VAL A 288 4.73 33.93 -11.74
C VAL A 288 4.74 32.47 -12.19
N ARG A 289 5.92 31.86 -12.22
CA ARG A 289 6.13 30.47 -12.64
C ARG A 289 6.70 29.63 -11.49
N PRO A 290 6.36 28.33 -11.41
CA PRO A 290 6.95 27.44 -10.41
C PRO A 290 8.43 27.17 -10.72
N CYS A 291 9.25 27.06 -9.68
CA CYS A 291 10.68 26.74 -9.78
C CYS A 291 10.94 25.37 -10.41
N SER A 292 11.91 25.21 -11.30
CA SER A 292 12.24 23.93 -11.92
C SER A 292 13.76 23.74 -12.04
N GLU A 293 14.22 22.49 -12.19
CA GLU A 293 15.67 22.16 -12.26
C GLU A 293 16.35 22.81 -13.46
N ARG A 294 15.60 23.00 -14.55
CA ARG A 294 16.06 23.75 -15.71
C ARG A 294 15.02 24.77 -16.09
N SER A 295 15.38 26.05 -15.95
CA SER A 295 14.62 27.18 -16.46
C SER A 295 15.47 27.96 -17.46
N ASP A 296 14.82 28.61 -18.42
CA ASP A 296 15.49 29.44 -19.43
C ASP A 296 15.90 30.81 -18.85
N ASN A 297 15.30 31.22 -17.72
CA ASN A 297 15.55 32.49 -17.07
C ASN A 297 16.60 32.34 -15.96
N PRO A 298 17.76 33.03 -16.04
CA PRO A 298 18.83 32.91 -15.04
C PRO A 298 18.38 33.28 -13.62
N LEU A 299 17.34 34.10 -13.47
CA LEU A 299 16.77 34.49 -12.19
C LEU A 299 16.24 33.30 -11.38
N ALA A 300 15.80 32.22 -12.02
CA ALA A 300 15.30 31.07 -11.26
C ALA A 300 16.43 30.41 -10.44
N ASN A 301 17.66 30.37 -10.95
CA ASN A 301 18.79 29.79 -10.22
C ASN A 301 19.21 30.63 -9.00
N LEU A 302 18.83 31.92 -8.98
CA LEU A 302 19.10 32.83 -7.86
C LEU A 302 18.04 32.75 -6.75
N VAL A 303 16.79 32.47 -7.12
CA VAL A 303 15.64 32.46 -6.18
C VAL A 303 15.27 31.05 -5.73
N CYS A 304 15.33 30.07 -6.64
CA CYS A 304 14.89 28.71 -6.40
C CYS A 304 15.99 27.88 -5.76
N THR A 305 15.71 27.35 -4.57
CA THR A 305 16.63 26.48 -3.84
C THR A 305 16.08 25.05 -3.80
N PRO A 306 16.73 24.07 -4.46
CA PRO A 306 16.29 22.68 -4.41
C PRO A 306 16.56 22.08 -3.02
N SER A 307 15.76 21.09 -2.65
CA SER A 307 15.90 20.38 -1.37
C SER A 307 17.21 19.60 -1.29
N VAL A 308 17.74 19.42 -0.07
CA VAL A 308 18.98 18.63 0.14
C VAL A 308 18.83 17.18 -0.35
N ALA A 309 17.64 16.60 -0.21
CA ALA A 309 17.37 15.25 -0.70
C ALA A 309 17.40 15.17 -2.23
N SER A 310 16.72 16.10 -2.92
CA SER A 310 16.67 16.11 -4.40
C SER A 310 18.03 16.42 -5.01
N THR A 311 18.77 17.41 -4.48
CA THR A 311 20.15 17.71 -4.92
C THR A 311 21.07 16.51 -4.79
N PHE A 312 20.99 15.78 -3.66
CA PHE A 312 21.81 14.60 -3.44
C PHE A 312 21.47 13.47 -4.42
N LEU A 313 20.18 13.19 -4.63
CA LEU A 313 19.72 12.16 -5.57
C LEU A 313 20.01 12.53 -7.04
N ASN A 314 19.83 13.79 -7.43
CA ASN A 314 20.21 14.30 -8.75
C ASN A 314 21.71 14.15 -8.98
N ARG A 315 22.52 14.40 -7.95
CA ARG A 315 23.97 14.23 -8.05
C ARG A 315 24.39 12.76 -8.18
N ILE A 316 23.71 11.83 -7.50
CA ILE A 316 23.95 10.38 -7.68
C ILE A 316 23.61 9.97 -9.10
N THR A 317 22.44 10.34 -9.61
CA THR A 317 21.97 9.94 -10.94
C THR A 317 22.83 10.51 -12.06
N VAL A 318 23.32 11.75 -11.92
CA VAL A 318 24.23 12.37 -12.90
C VAL A 318 25.65 11.79 -12.82
N ASN A 319 26.21 11.57 -11.63
CA ASN A 319 27.55 11.01 -11.47
C ASN A 319 27.62 9.52 -11.84
N PHE A 320 26.55 8.77 -11.58
CA PHE A 320 26.46 7.32 -11.78
C PHE A 320 25.20 6.97 -12.58
N PRO A 321 25.15 7.29 -13.89
CA PRO A 321 23.94 7.15 -14.70
C PRO A 321 23.47 5.70 -14.82
N PHE A 322 24.37 4.72 -14.72
CA PHE A 322 24.01 3.31 -14.70
C PHE A 322 23.04 2.97 -13.55
N LEU A 323 23.30 3.49 -12.35
CA LEU A 323 22.43 3.28 -11.18
C LEU A 323 21.08 3.98 -11.40
N GLY A 324 21.08 5.22 -11.91
CA GLY A 324 19.85 5.94 -12.23
C GLY A 324 18.99 5.27 -13.30
N VAL A 325 19.60 4.66 -14.32
CA VAL A 325 18.88 3.88 -15.34
C VAL A 325 18.21 2.65 -14.71
N ILE A 326 18.91 1.92 -13.83
CA ILE A 326 18.33 0.77 -13.11
C ILE A 326 17.15 1.24 -12.26
N ASP A 327 17.34 2.28 -11.45
CA ASP A 327 16.31 2.81 -10.55
C ASP A 327 15.09 3.33 -11.31
N PHE A 328 15.29 3.92 -12.49
CA PHE A 328 14.21 4.36 -13.39
C PHE A 328 13.43 3.19 -13.97
N TRP A 329 14.08 2.19 -14.57
CA TRP A 329 13.40 1.02 -15.15
C TRP A 329 12.73 0.16 -14.08
N ALA A 330 13.29 0.13 -12.87
CA ALA A 330 12.66 -0.53 -11.73
C ALA A 330 11.28 0.07 -11.39
N GLN A 331 11.02 1.35 -11.69
CA GLN A 331 9.67 1.93 -11.50
C GLN A 331 8.63 1.32 -12.43
N PHE A 332 9.01 1.01 -13.68
CA PHE A 332 8.12 0.26 -14.58
C PHE A 332 7.88 -1.16 -14.06
N ALA A 333 8.90 -1.81 -13.50
CA ALA A 333 8.74 -3.12 -12.85
C ALA A 333 7.81 -3.03 -11.62
N PHE A 334 7.94 -1.99 -10.79
CA PHE A 334 7.04 -1.72 -9.67
C PHE A 334 5.59 -1.60 -10.13
N LEU A 335 5.34 -0.80 -11.17
CA LEU A 335 4.00 -0.64 -11.76
C LEU A 335 3.49 -1.96 -12.34
N GLY A 336 4.34 -2.74 -13.01
CA GLY A 336 3.97 -4.05 -13.56
C GLY A 336 3.63 -5.11 -12.51
N ILE A 337 4.28 -5.08 -11.34
CA ILE A 337 3.99 -5.99 -10.21
C ILE A 337 2.73 -5.57 -9.45
N PHE A 338 2.40 -4.27 -9.45
CA PHE A 338 1.21 -3.75 -8.77
C PHE A 338 -0.11 -4.20 -9.43
N VAL A 339 -0.10 -4.34 -10.76
CA VAL A 339 -1.26 -4.75 -11.58
C VAL A 339 -1.55 -6.24 -11.45
#